data_AF-A0A8S1EIZ0-F1
#
_entry.id   AF-A0A8S1EIZ0-F1
#
_cell.length_a   1.000
_cell.length_b   1.000
_cell.length_c   1.000
_cell.angle_alpha   90.00
_cell.angle_beta   90.00
_cell.angle_gamma   90.00
#
_symmetry.space_group_name_H-M   'P 1'
#
loop_
_entity.id
_entity.type
_entity.pdbx_description
1 polymer ?
#
loop_
_entity_poly.entity_id
_entity_poly.type
_entity_poly.pdbx_seq_one_letter_code
_entity_poly.pdbx_strand_id
1 'polypeptide(L)'
;MLRLLIAVTFLQFVLPYSYNNAGNLGCIVTKNILFSQGNMIRHLKKEEMDQYKKYKKELASFNSIISEAFKKAEENDGKNVTVPPMPKRPSLPSFCTGADTTMYIFGACSVQNNKVYVGHTFARELDDKEKVKLYEFAKKLSAVTPGTTPPADIYKGLEFCTEL
;
A
#
# COMPACT_ATOMS: atom_id res chain seq x y z
N MET A 1 4.48 -56.57 -14.66
CA MET A 1 3.64 -55.36 -14.53
C MET A 1 4.29 -54.45 -13.50
N LEU A 2 5.14 -53.52 -13.97
CA LEU A 2 5.94 -52.63 -13.11
C LEU A 2 5.15 -51.33 -12.91
N ARG A 3 4.57 -51.14 -11.72
CA ARG A 3 3.87 -49.90 -11.37
C ARG A 3 4.90 -48.80 -11.09
N LEU A 4 5.06 -47.90 -12.05
CA LEU A 4 5.85 -46.68 -11.92
C LEU A 4 5.16 -45.78 -10.88
N LEU A 5 5.68 -45.73 -9.66
CA LEU A 5 5.30 -44.73 -8.66
C LEU A 5 5.95 -43.40 -9.06
N ILE A 6 5.20 -42.57 -9.78
CA ILE A 6 5.59 -41.17 -10.00
C ILE A 6 5.35 -40.45 -8.67
N ALA A 7 6.42 -40.33 -7.89
CA ALA A 7 6.45 -39.41 -6.77
C ALA A 7 6.35 -37.99 -7.33
N VAL A 8 5.14 -37.43 -7.34
CA VAL A 8 4.91 -36.01 -7.57
C VAL A 8 5.47 -35.30 -6.35
N THR A 9 6.77 -35.06 -6.35
CA THR A 9 7.38 -34.09 -5.44
C THR A 9 6.74 -32.77 -5.77
N PHE A 10 5.76 -32.36 -4.96
CA PHE A 10 5.32 -30.98 -4.85
C PHE A 10 6.56 -30.18 -4.47
N LEU A 11 7.31 -29.74 -5.48
CA LEU A 11 8.24 -28.64 -5.35
C LEU A 11 7.34 -27.49 -4.88
N GLN A 12 7.34 -27.23 -3.58
CA GLN A 12 6.82 -25.99 -3.06
C GLN A 12 7.72 -24.92 -3.67
N PHE A 13 7.36 -24.46 -4.86
CA PHE A 13 7.71 -23.14 -5.32
C PHE A 13 7.14 -22.22 -4.25
N VAL A 14 7.97 -21.94 -3.25
CA VAL A 14 7.82 -20.76 -2.42
C VAL A 14 8.08 -19.63 -3.40
N LEU A 15 7.05 -19.27 -4.18
CA LEU A 15 7.04 -17.99 -4.84
C LEU A 15 7.29 -17.00 -3.72
N PRO A 16 8.30 -16.13 -3.82
CA PRO A 16 8.38 -14.99 -2.93
C PRO A 16 7.14 -14.15 -3.24
N TYR A 17 6.03 -14.45 -2.55
CA TYR A 17 4.95 -13.53 -2.36
C TYR A 17 5.59 -12.39 -1.57
N SER A 18 6.13 -11.45 -2.34
CA SER A 18 6.38 -10.12 -1.86
C SER A 18 5.08 -9.69 -1.22
N TYR A 19 5.06 -9.59 0.11
CA TYR A 19 3.99 -8.99 0.90
C TYR A 19 3.89 -7.47 0.64
N ASN A 20 4.20 -7.03 -0.59
CA ASN A 20 3.89 -5.72 -1.15
C ASN A 20 2.57 -5.73 -1.92
N ASN A 21 1.78 -6.80 -1.86
CA ASN A 21 0.37 -6.80 -2.26
C ASN A 21 -0.53 -6.10 -1.22
N ALA A 22 -0.09 -4.97 -0.67
CA ALA A 22 -1.02 -3.87 -0.49
C ALA A 22 -1.03 -3.17 -1.84
N GLY A 23 -2.00 -3.56 -2.68
CA GLY A 23 -2.42 -2.69 -3.75
C GLY A 23 -2.58 -1.27 -3.20
N ASN A 24 -2.37 -0.32 -4.09
CA ASN A 24 -2.62 1.11 -3.99
C ASN A 24 -4.09 1.46 -3.63
N LEU A 25 -4.71 0.69 -2.74
CA LEU A 25 -6.09 0.65 -2.28
C LEU A 25 -6.30 1.51 -1.02
N GLY A 26 -5.24 2.21 -0.57
CA GLY A 26 -5.28 2.98 0.67
C GLY A 26 -5.61 4.46 0.49
N CYS A 27 -4.96 5.16 -0.44
CA CYS A 27 -4.96 6.62 -0.48
C CYS A 27 -6.18 7.19 -1.22
N ILE A 28 -7.15 7.69 -0.48
CA ILE A 28 -8.39 8.26 -1.02
C ILE A 28 -8.52 9.70 -0.53
N VAL A 29 -8.90 10.59 -1.44
CA VAL A 29 -9.19 11.98 -1.10
C VAL A 29 -10.64 12.28 -1.43
N THR A 30 -11.42 12.65 -0.41
CA THR A 30 -12.80 13.14 -0.59
C THR A 30 -13.03 14.35 0.29
N LYS A 31 -13.63 15.41 -0.27
CA LYS A 31 -13.86 16.70 0.43
C LYS A 31 -12.61 17.24 1.17
N ASN A 32 -11.43 17.14 0.54
CA ASN A 32 -10.14 17.54 1.10
C ASN A 32 -9.68 16.74 2.32
N ILE A 33 -10.29 15.57 2.57
CA ILE A 33 -9.91 14.66 3.64
C ILE A 33 -9.11 13.51 3.03
N LEU A 34 -7.93 13.28 3.58
CA LEU A 34 -7.09 12.14 3.28
C LEU A 34 -7.57 10.94 4.10
N PHE A 35 -7.90 9.87 3.38
CA PHE A 35 -8.10 8.54 3.91
C PHE A 35 -6.95 7.65 3.46
N SER A 36 -6.52 6.76 4.35
CA SER A 36 -5.50 5.77 4.07
C SER A 36 -5.90 4.43 4.68
N GLN A 37 -5.90 3.37 3.87
CA GLN A 37 -6.33 2.00 4.25
C GLN A 37 -7.71 1.96 4.93
N GLY A 38 -8.63 2.85 4.52
CA GLY A 38 -9.98 2.97 5.07
C GLY A 38 -10.11 3.89 6.29
N ASN A 39 -9.00 4.36 6.86
CA ASN A 39 -8.99 5.23 8.03
C ASN A 39 -8.91 6.71 7.63
N MET A 40 -9.64 7.59 8.33
CA MET A 40 -9.49 9.04 8.20
C MET A 40 -8.16 9.48 8.84
N ILE A 41 -7.30 10.11 8.03
CA ILE A 41 -5.97 10.53 8.49
C ILE A 41 -6.03 11.99 8.95
N ARG A 42 -6.37 12.90 8.04
CA ARG A 42 -6.45 14.36 8.28
C ARG A 42 -7.01 15.09 7.07
N HIS A 43 -7.20 16.40 7.22
CA HIS A 43 -7.37 17.28 6.07
C HIS A 43 -6.05 17.49 5.31
N LEU A 44 -6.15 17.62 4.00
CA LEU A 44 -5.04 18.00 3.14
C LEU A 44 -4.70 19.48 3.32
N LYS A 45 -3.41 19.79 3.30
CA LYS A 45 -2.88 21.15 3.22
C LYS A 45 -3.10 21.71 1.81
N LYS A 46 -2.98 23.02 1.66
CA LYS A 46 -3.18 23.70 0.36
C LYS A 46 -2.25 23.15 -0.72
N GLU A 47 -0.99 22.89 -0.38
CA GLU A 47 0.02 22.39 -1.30
C GLU A 47 -0.28 20.95 -1.73
N GLU A 48 -0.80 20.13 -0.82
CA GLU A 48 -1.23 18.76 -1.10
C GLU A 48 -2.48 18.74 -1.98
N MET A 49 -3.40 19.69 -1.77
CA MET A 49 -4.55 19.87 -2.68
C MET A 49 -4.11 20.22 -4.09
N ASP A 50 -3.07 21.04 -4.25
CA ASP A 50 -2.53 21.38 -5.57
C ASP A 50 -1.80 20.19 -6.23
N GLN A 51 -1.06 19.40 -5.46
CA GLN A 51 -0.52 18.11 -5.93
C GLN A 51 -1.64 17.17 -6.39
N TYR A 52 -2.74 17.09 -5.63
CA TYR A 52 -3.87 16.22 -5.96
C TYR A 52 -4.59 16.68 -7.23
N LYS A 53 -4.78 18.00 -7.43
CA LYS A 53 -5.33 18.56 -8.68
C LYS A 53 -4.46 18.19 -9.89
N LYS A 54 -3.14 18.34 -9.76
CA LYS A 54 -2.19 17.96 -10.81
C LYS A 54 -2.31 16.47 -11.13
N TYR A 55 -2.26 15.62 -10.11
CA TYR A 55 -2.42 14.16 -10.25
C TYR A 55 -3.72 13.80 -10.96
N LYS A 56 -4.87 14.39 -10.59
CA LYS A 56 -6.15 14.14 -11.27
C LYS A 56 -6.13 14.50 -12.75
N LYS A 57 -5.50 15.63 -13.12
CA LYS A 57 -5.38 16.05 -14.51
C LYS A 57 -4.53 15.07 -15.32
N GLU A 58 -3.40 14.65 -14.77
CA GLU A 58 -2.50 13.68 -15.38
C GLU A 58 -3.17 12.30 -15.52
N LEU A 59 -3.93 11.88 -14.51
CA LEU A 59 -4.66 10.62 -14.52
C LEU A 59 -5.79 10.62 -15.56
N ALA A 60 -6.52 11.72 -15.71
CA ALA A 60 -7.53 11.85 -16.76
C ALA A 60 -6.91 11.74 -18.16
N SER A 61 -5.77 12.40 -18.39
CA SER A 61 -5.02 12.29 -19.65
C SER A 61 -4.55 10.85 -19.91
N PHE A 62 -3.94 10.21 -18.91
CA PHE A 62 -3.52 8.82 -18.98
C PHE A 62 -4.70 7.89 -19.35
N ASN A 63 -5.82 7.99 -18.63
CA ASN A 63 -7.00 7.17 -18.89
C ASN A 63 -7.58 7.39 -20.29
N SER A 64 -7.56 8.62 -20.80
CA SER A 64 -8.01 8.92 -22.16
C SER A 64 -7.14 8.23 -23.21
N ILE A 65 -5.81 8.33 -23.08
CA ILE A 65 -4.87 7.69 -24.02
C ILE A 65 -5.02 6.17 -23.98
N ILE A 66 -5.15 5.59 -22.79
CA ILE A 66 -5.37 4.15 -22.62
C ILE A 66 -6.68 3.71 -23.28
N SER A 67 -7.77 4.44 -23.04
CA SER A 67 -9.08 4.12 -23.62
C SER A 67 -9.07 4.21 -25.14
N GLU A 68 -8.40 5.22 -25.70
CA GLU A 68 -8.23 5.36 -27.15
C GLU A 68 -7.38 4.22 -27.74
N ALA A 69 -6.30 3.82 -27.04
CA ALA A 69 -5.46 2.72 -27.46
C ALA A 69 -6.23 1.39 -27.50
N PHE A 70 -7.06 1.10 -26.50
CA PHE A 70 -7.91 -0.10 -26.49
C PHE A 70 -8.93 -0.08 -27.63
N LYS A 71 -9.62 1.05 -27.85
CA LYS A 71 -10.55 1.20 -28.96
C LYS A 71 -9.88 0.96 -30.32
N LYS A 72 -8.70 1.53 -30.53
CA LYS A 72 -7.92 1.33 -31.77
C LYS A 72 -7.43 -0.10 -31.92
N ALA A 73 -7.09 -0.79 -30.83
CA ALA A 73 -6.69 -2.19 -30.87
C ALA A 73 -7.85 -3.08 -31.34
N GLU A 74 -9.07 -2.85 -30.83
CA GLU A 74 -10.28 -3.54 -31.27
C GLU A 74 -10.60 -3.28 -32.76
N GLU A 75 -10.49 -2.04 -33.23
CA GLU A 75 -10.71 -1.67 -34.65
C GLU A 75 -9.68 -2.26 -35.63
N ASN A 76 -8.50 -2.65 -35.11
CA ASN A 76 -7.38 -3.16 -35.88
C ASN A 76 -7.12 -4.65 -35.64
N ASP A 77 -8.05 -5.37 -35.01
CA ASP A 77 -7.94 -6.80 -34.82
C ASP A 77 -7.74 -7.53 -36.17
N GLY A 78 -6.75 -8.41 -36.24
CA GLY A 78 -6.33 -9.08 -37.47
C GLY A 78 -5.53 -8.24 -38.49
N LYS A 79 -5.20 -6.97 -38.19
CA LYS A 79 -4.33 -6.12 -39.04
C LYS A 79 -2.94 -5.97 -38.41
N ASN A 80 -1.88 -6.00 -39.23
CA ASN A 80 -0.50 -5.71 -38.78
C ASN A 80 -0.33 -4.21 -38.52
N VAL A 81 -0.79 -3.74 -37.35
CA VAL A 81 -0.66 -2.35 -36.90
C VAL A 81 0.32 -2.28 -35.73
N THR A 82 1.23 -1.30 -35.77
CA THR A 82 2.17 -1.05 -34.67
C THR A 82 1.43 -0.47 -33.46
N VAL A 83 1.56 -1.11 -32.31
CA VAL A 83 0.98 -0.63 -31.04
C VAL A 83 1.66 0.69 -30.63
N PRO A 84 0.90 1.77 -30.35
CA PRO A 84 1.47 3.03 -29.89
C PRO A 84 2.18 2.88 -28.53
N PRO A 85 3.17 3.73 -28.23
CA PRO A 85 3.85 3.67 -26.94
C PRO A 85 2.89 3.93 -25.78
N MET A 86 2.95 3.06 -24.77
CA MET A 86 2.11 3.17 -23.58
C MET A 86 2.44 4.46 -22.80
N PRO A 87 1.44 5.30 -22.45
CA PRO A 87 1.70 6.48 -21.63
C PRO A 87 2.24 6.06 -20.26
N LYS A 88 3.07 6.90 -19.65
CA LYS A 88 3.53 6.69 -18.28
C LYS A 88 2.38 6.95 -17.31
N ARG A 89 2.10 5.99 -16.42
CA ARG A 89 1.14 6.19 -15.34
C ARG A 89 1.63 7.32 -14.42
N PRO A 90 0.78 8.29 -14.03
CA PRO A 90 1.16 9.34 -13.10
C PRO A 90 1.60 8.77 -11.74
N SER A 91 2.65 9.34 -11.16
CA SER A 91 3.07 9.03 -9.80
C SER A 91 2.02 9.51 -8.80
N LEU A 92 1.81 8.75 -7.73
CA LEU A 92 0.95 9.19 -6.64
C LEU A 92 1.47 10.49 -6.00
N PRO A 93 0.59 11.32 -5.44
CA PRO A 93 1.00 12.42 -4.58
C PRO A 93 1.82 11.91 -3.39
N SER A 94 2.82 12.69 -2.94
CA SER A 94 3.75 12.24 -1.89
C SER A 94 3.08 12.01 -0.54
N PHE A 95 1.95 12.69 -0.29
CA PHE A 95 1.16 12.50 0.92
C PHE A 95 0.49 11.11 1.01
N CYS A 96 0.45 10.34 -0.09
CA CYS A 96 -0.06 8.96 -0.07
C CYS A 96 0.94 7.93 0.49
N THR A 97 2.19 8.33 0.71
CA THR A 97 3.28 7.48 1.23
C THR A 97 3.98 8.14 2.43
N GLY A 98 3.30 9.06 3.11
CA GLY A 98 3.77 9.70 4.32
C GLY A 98 3.71 8.78 5.53
N ALA A 99 4.42 9.14 6.61
CA ALA A 99 4.43 8.39 7.85
C ALA A 99 3.03 8.25 8.50
N ASP A 100 2.18 9.25 8.31
CA ASP A 100 0.77 9.27 8.72
C ASP A 100 -0.11 8.30 7.93
N THR A 101 0.29 7.95 6.70
CA THR A 101 -0.39 6.96 5.84
C THR A 101 0.15 5.54 5.98
N THR A 102 1.22 5.35 6.75
CA THR A 102 1.76 4.02 7.05
C THR A 102 0.94 3.37 8.16
N MET A 103 0.43 2.18 7.89
CA MET A 103 -0.28 1.36 8.88
C MET A 103 0.62 0.21 9.31
N TYR A 104 0.82 0.09 10.62
CA TYR A 104 1.52 -1.02 11.25
C TYR A 104 0.50 -2.00 11.80
N ILE A 105 0.57 -3.25 11.35
CA ILE A 105 -0.34 -4.31 11.79
C ILE A 105 0.32 -5.07 12.93
N PHE A 106 -0.33 -5.05 14.08
CA PHE A 106 -0.01 -5.85 15.25
C PHE A 106 -1.06 -6.97 15.35
N GLY A 107 -0.72 -8.09 16.01
CA GLY A 107 -1.54 -9.32 15.94
C GLY A 107 -3.03 -9.15 16.27
N ALA A 108 -3.40 -8.16 17.09
CA ALA A 108 -4.78 -7.91 17.51
C ALA A 108 -5.34 -6.53 17.09
N CYS A 109 -4.51 -5.62 16.56
CA CYS A 109 -4.91 -4.27 16.21
C CYS A 109 -3.98 -3.68 15.14
N SER A 110 -4.37 -2.59 14.50
CA SER A 110 -3.45 -1.81 13.66
C SER A 110 -3.23 -0.43 14.26
N VAL A 111 -2.05 0.13 14.00
CA VAL A 111 -1.70 1.49 14.40
C VAL A 111 -1.38 2.30 13.16
N GLN A 112 -2.04 3.44 13.02
CA GLN A 112 -1.85 4.35 11.91
C GLN A 112 -2.10 5.79 12.35
N ASN A 113 -1.21 6.70 11.96
CA ASN A 113 -1.29 8.11 12.34
C ASN A 113 -1.49 8.32 13.87
N ASN A 114 -0.73 7.56 14.67
CA ASN A 114 -0.83 7.56 16.14
C ASN A 114 -2.22 7.16 16.69
N LYS A 115 -3.01 6.43 15.92
CA LYS A 115 -4.32 5.91 16.34
C LYS A 115 -4.33 4.40 16.28
N VAL A 116 -4.92 3.77 17.30
CA VAL A 116 -5.14 2.33 17.40
C VAL A 116 -6.50 1.99 16.81
N TYR A 117 -6.54 0.96 15.99
CA TYR A 117 -7.75 0.43 15.37
C TYR A 117 -7.89 -1.06 15.65
N VAL A 118 -9.08 -1.47 16.08
CA VAL A 118 -9.44 -2.89 16.17
C VAL A 118 -10.36 -3.21 14.99
N GLY A 119 -9.83 -3.97 14.02
CA GLY A 119 -10.45 -4.07 12.70
C GLY A 119 -10.44 -2.70 12.00
N HIS A 120 -11.63 -2.15 11.70
CA HIS A 120 -11.81 -0.82 11.11
C HIS A 120 -12.37 0.22 12.09
N THR A 121 -12.44 -0.14 13.38
CA THR A 121 -13.00 0.73 14.42
C THR A 121 -11.87 1.45 15.13
N PHE A 122 -11.93 2.79 15.15
CA PHE A 122 -11.05 3.60 15.98
C PHE A 122 -11.26 3.23 17.46
N ALA A 123 -10.19 2.82 18.13
CA ALA A 123 -10.23 2.44 19.54
C ALA A 123 -9.77 3.60 20.43
N ARG A 124 -8.58 4.14 20.17
CA ARG A 124 -7.99 5.25 20.92
C ARG A 124 -6.82 5.90 20.16
N GLU A 125 -6.37 7.03 20.65
CA GLU A 125 -5.06 7.57 20.26
C GLU A 125 -3.94 6.93 21.10
N LEU A 126 -2.73 6.91 20.54
CA LEU A 126 -1.53 6.60 21.30
C LEU A 126 -1.21 7.74 22.26
N ASP A 127 -0.70 7.42 23.45
CA ASP A 127 -0.08 8.40 24.34
C ASP A 127 1.32 8.81 23.84
N ASP A 128 1.94 9.79 24.51
CA ASP A 128 3.24 10.31 24.07
C ASP A 128 4.39 9.30 24.20
N LYS A 129 4.35 8.40 25.19
CA LYS A 129 5.35 7.33 25.33
C LYS A 129 5.19 6.31 24.22
N GLU A 130 3.95 5.93 23.91
CA GLU A 130 3.64 5.01 22.82
C GLU A 130 4.01 5.56 21.46
N LYS A 131 3.78 6.86 21.20
CA LYS A 131 4.23 7.54 19.96
C LYS A 131 5.74 7.44 19.79
N VAL A 132 6.51 7.64 20.86
CA VAL A 132 7.98 7.50 20.82
C VAL A 132 8.38 6.06 20.47
N LYS A 133 7.76 5.07 21.11
CA LYS A 133 8.02 3.66 20.80
C LYS A 133 7.67 3.30 19.36
N LEU A 134 6.53 3.77 18.86
CA LEU A 134 6.12 3.56 17.47
C LEU A 134 7.12 4.19 16.50
N TYR A 135 7.59 5.41 16.78
CA TYR A 135 8.60 6.08 15.98
C TYR A 135 9.93 5.31 15.96
N GLU A 136 10.40 4.83 17.11
CA GLU A 136 11.61 4.02 17.19
C GLU A 136 11.47 2.70 16.42
N PHE A 137 10.33 2.03 16.56
CA PHE A 137 10.01 0.84 15.80
C PHE A 137 10.03 1.12 14.29
N ALA A 138 9.33 2.16 13.83
CA ALA A 138 9.29 2.56 12.43
C ALA A 138 10.70 2.81 11.86
N LYS A 139 11.54 3.51 12.62
CA LYS A 139 12.93 3.77 12.26
C LYS A 139 13.75 2.48 12.15
N LYS A 140 13.67 1.60 13.15
CA LYS A 140 14.38 0.30 13.14
C LYS A 140 13.91 -0.58 12.00
N LEU A 141 12.60 -0.66 11.78
CA LEU A 141 12.00 -1.45 10.70
C LEU A 141 12.46 -0.95 9.33
N SER A 142 12.56 0.37 9.12
CA SER A 142 13.03 0.94 7.85
C SER A 142 14.49 0.62 7.51
N ALA A 143 15.29 0.24 8.50
CA ALA A 143 16.67 -0.18 8.32
C ALA A 143 16.81 -1.69 8.04
N VAL A 144 15.72 -2.46 8.13
CA VAL A 144 15.74 -3.90 7.85
C VAL A 144 15.79 -4.13 6.35
N THR A 145 16.68 -5.03 5.91
CA THR A 145 16.78 -5.43 4.50
C THR A 145 15.46 -6.02 4.01
N PRO A 146 14.89 -5.51 2.91
CA PRO A 146 13.67 -6.08 2.35
C PRO A 146 13.81 -7.57 2.05
N GLY A 147 12.83 -8.38 2.49
CA GLY A 147 12.81 -9.82 2.29
C GLY A 147 13.48 -10.64 3.39
N THR A 148 14.00 -10.01 4.45
CA THR A 148 14.49 -10.73 5.65
C THR A 148 13.50 -10.61 6.81
N THR A 149 13.60 -11.54 7.76
CA THR A 149 12.85 -11.46 9.02
C THR A 149 13.44 -10.34 9.89
N PRO A 150 12.63 -9.36 10.32
CA PRO A 150 13.10 -8.33 11.24
C PRO A 150 13.55 -8.92 12.59
N PRO A 151 14.58 -8.35 13.24
CA PRO A 151 15.01 -8.79 14.57
C PRO A 151 13.86 -8.70 15.60
N ALA A 152 13.70 -9.71 16.45
CA ALA A 152 12.58 -9.79 17.37
C ALA A 152 12.54 -8.64 18.41
N ASP A 153 13.70 -8.09 18.75
CA ASP A 153 13.84 -7.00 19.73
C ASP A 153 13.21 -5.68 19.28
N ILE A 154 13.01 -5.48 17.97
CA ILE A 154 12.34 -4.26 17.47
C ILE A 154 10.87 -4.21 17.89
N TYR A 155 10.26 -5.35 18.21
CA TYR A 155 8.86 -5.45 18.62
C TYR A 155 8.64 -5.30 20.13
N LYS A 156 9.72 -5.22 20.92
CA LYS A 156 9.63 -5.11 22.37
C LYS A 156 8.98 -3.79 22.78
N GLY A 157 7.97 -3.84 23.65
CA GLY A 157 7.32 -2.63 24.18
C GLY A 157 6.17 -2.10 23.31
N LEU A 158 5.77 -2.82 22.25
CA LEU A 158 4.72 -2.42 21.32
C LEU A 158 3.34 -3.03 21.67
N GLU A 159 3.04 -3.15 22.96
CA GLU A 159 1.80 -3.73 23.47
C GLU A 159 0.56 -2.81 23.28
N PHE A 160 0.50 -2.07 22.16
CA PHE A 160 -0.54 -1.08 21.83
C PHE A 160 -1.96 -1.66 21.81
N CYS A 161 -2.10 -2.97 21.59
CA CYS A 161 -3.39 -3.64 21.40
C CYS A 161 -3.97 -4.26 22.67
N THR A 162 -3.24 -4.28 23.78
CA THR A 162 -3.58 -5.10 24.95
C THR A 162 -3.55 -4.35 26.27
N GLU A 163 -3.44 -3.03 26.25
CA GLU A 163 -3.49 -2.24 27.48
C GLU A 163 -4.89 -2.29 28.10
N LEU A 164 -4.94 -2.65 29.38
CA LEU A 164 -6.10 -2.67 30.27
C LEU A 164 -6.24 -1.33 31.01
#